data_AF-A0A9N8EDN5-F1
#
_entry.id   AF-A0A9N8EDN5-F1
#
_cell.length_a   1.000
_cell.length_b   1.000
_cell.length_c   1.000
_cell.angle_alpha   90.00
_cell.angle_beta   90.00
_cell.angle_gamma   90.00
#
_symmetry.space_group_name_H-M   'P 1'
#
loop_
_entity.id
_entity.type
_entity.pdbx_description
1 polymer ?
#
loop_
_entity_poly.entity_id
_entity_poly.type
_entity_poly.pdbx_seq_one_letter_code
_entity_poly.pdbx_strand_id
1 'polypeptide(L)'
;MAEFEAFADEMKQRLDETAAGSSSSPEKPIIAANWGHIMDGNLHFNVTTPGHFDVDPTVLNALEPYIFECVIRKGGSISAEHGLGQAKHKYLPMVHDPVTLRLMHSVKEMLDPRGIMNPGKYLPQP
;
A
#
# COMPACT_ATOMS: atom_id res chain seq x y z
N MET A 1 -8.81 8.32 16.25
CA MET A 1 -10.10 7.62 16.00
C MET A 1 -10.84 8.24 14.82
N ALA A 2 -11.34 9.48 14.93
CA ALA A 2 -12.07 10.14 13.84
C ALA A 2 -11.33 10.14 12.48
N GLU A 3 -10.01 10.31 12.48
CA GLU A 3 -9.22 10.28 11.23
C GLU A 3 -9.13 8.90 10.59
N PHE A 4 -9.09 7.82 11.38
CA PHE A 4 -9.09 6.45 10.87
C PHE A 4 -10.44 6.06 10.31
N GLU A 5 -11.51 6.46 10.99
CA GLU A 5 -12.89 6.26 10.53
C GLU A 5 -13.11 7.00 9.21
N ALA A 6 -12.76 8.29 9.14
CA ALA A 6 -12.86 9.07 7.91
C ALA A 6 -12.05 8.47 6.74
N PHE A 7 -10.84 7.96 7.02
CA PHE A 7 -10.03 7.27 6.02
C PHE A 7 -10.70 5.97 5.55
N ALA A 8 -11.21 5.15 6.47
CA ALA A 8 -11.88 3.91 6.15
C ALA A 8 -13.16 4.15 5.31
N ASP A 9 -13.91 5.20 5.64
CA ASP A 9 -15.10 5.61 4.91
C ASP A 9 -14.76 6.11 3.50
N GLU A 10 -13.71 6.93 3.34
CA GLU A 10 -13.19 7.39 2.03
C GLU A 10 -12.80 6.20 1.15
N MET A 11 -12.09 5.20 1.69
CA MET A 11 -11.72 4.00 0.93
C MET A 11 -12.93 3.13 0.59
N LYS A 12 -13.89 3.00 1.52
CA LYS A 12 -15.12 2.23 1.28
C LYS A 12 -15.96 2.85 0.16
N GLN A 13 -16.16 4.17 0.19
CA GLN A 13 -16.88 4.87 -0.86
C GLN A 13 -16.24 4.62 -2.24
N ARG A 14 -14.92 4.67 -2.34
CA ARG A 14 -14.20 4.41 -3.60
C ARG A 14 -14.38 2.98 -4.11
N LEU A 15 -14.40 2.01 -3.20
CA LEU A 15 -14.68 0.61 -3.53
C LEU A 15 -16.13 0.42 -4.02
N ASP A 16 -17.09 1.06 -3.37
CA ASP A 16 -18.51 1.01 -3.74
C ASP A 16 -18.75 1.63 -5.13
N GLU A 17 -18.13 2.77 -5.42
CA GLU A 17 -18.18 3.43 -6.75
C GLU A 17 -17.59 2.53 -7.85
N THR A 18 -16.50 1.83 -7.55
CA THR A 18 -15.86 0.89 -8.48
C THR A 18 -16.76 -0.33 -8.75
N ALA A 19 -17.37 -0.89 -7.71
CA ALA A 19 -18.28 -2.03 -7.85
C ALA A 19 -19.51 -1.69 -8.70
N ALA A 20 -20.07 -0.49 -8.53
CA ALA A 20 -21.21 0.02 -9.29
C ALA A 20 -20.88 0.28 -10.77
N GLY A 21 -19.64 0.64 -11.09
CA GLY A 21 -19.19 0.88 -12.47
C GLY A 21 -18.78 -0.38 -13.24
N SER A 22 -18.61 -1.53 -12.58
CA SER A 22 -18.24 -2.78 -13.22
C SER A 22 -19.45 -3.48 -13.85
N SER A 23 -19.33 -3.94 -15.09
CA SER A 23 -20.36 -4.72 -15.79
C SER A 23 -20.55 -6.13 -15.21
N SER A 24 -19.66 -6.55 -14.31
CA SER A 24 -19.71 -7.77 -13.52
C SER A 24 -19.85 -7.40 -12.04
N SER A 25 -21.02 -6.94 -11.63
CA SER A 25 -21.28 -6.69 -10.20
C SER A 25 -20.97 -7.97 -9.43
N PRO A 26 -20.11 -7.92 -8.41
CA PRO A 26 -19.75 -9.12 -7.68
C PRO A 26 -21.01 -9.67 -7.00
N GLU A 27 -21.20 -10.99 -7.06
CA GLU A 27 -22.35 -11.68 -6.46
C GLU A 27 -22.45 -11.41 -4.94
N LYS A 28 -21.32 -11.06 -4.32
CA LYS A 28 -21.18 -10.68 -2.92
C LYS A 28 -20.46 -9.33 -2.79
N PRO A 29 -20.80 -8.51 -1.78
CA PRO A 29 -20.17 -7.20 -1.61
C PRO A 29 -18.67 -7.34 -1.29
N ILE A 30 -17.88 -6.36 -1.73
CA ILE A 30 -16.49 -6.16 -1.30
C ILE A 30 -16.50 -5.82 0.20
N ILE A 31 -15.59 -6.42 0.97
CA ILE A 31 -15.53 -6.22 2.42
C ILE A 31 -14.20 -5.57 2.79
N ALA A 32 -14.25 -4.36 3.37
CA ALA A 32 -13.11 -3.74 4.05
C ALA A 32 -13.10 -4.17 5.53
N ALA A 33 -12.06 -4.91 5.92
CA ALA A 33 -11.85 -5.44 7.27
C ALA A 33 -10.67 -4.72 7.93
N ASN A 34 -10.99 -3.77 8.81
CA ASN A 34 -10.02 -2.84 9.39
C ASN A 34 -9.83 -3.10 10.88
N TRP A 35 -8.57 -3.23 11.31
CA TRP A 35 -8.16 -3.43 12.69
C TRP A 35 -6.77 -2.84 12.89
N GLY A 36 -6.23 -2.82 14.10
CA GLY A 36 -4.85 -2.38 14.30
C GLY A 36 -4.56 -1.85 15.70
N HIS A 37 -3.41 -1.21 15.82
CA HIS A 37 -2.88 -0.66 17.05
C HIS A 37 -3.18 0.84 17.09
N ILE A 38 -4.36 1.19 17.57
CA ILE A 38 -4.82 2.59 17.57
C ILE A 38 -3.88 3.52 18.37
N MET A 39 -3.23 3.00 19.42
CA MET A 39 -2.41 3.80 20.34
C MET A 39 -1.08 4.27 19.75
N ASP A 40 -0.54 3.57 18.75
CA ASP A 40 0.66 3.99 18.01
C ASP A 40 0.34 4.51 16.60
N GLY A 41 -0.94 4.52 16.22
CA GLY A 41 -1.41 5.02 14.95
C GLY A 41 -1.27 4.02 13.78
N ASN A 42 -1.16 2.72 14.06
CA ASN A 42 -1.04 1.70 13.03
C ASN A 42 -2.41 1.06 12.66
N LEU A 43 -2.87 1.30 11.42
CA LEU A 43 -4.10 0.72 10.87
C LEU A 43 -3.78 -0.39 9.84
N HIS A 44 -4.33 -1.57 10.09
CA HIS A 44 -4.30 -2.72 9.19
C HIS A 44 -5.55 -2.69 8.31
N PHE A 45 -5.44 -2.01 7.17
CA PHE A 45 -6.51 -1.92 6.18
C PHE A 45 -6.47 -3.13 5.24
N ASN A 46 -7.47 -4.01 5.33
CA ASN A 46 -7.56 -5.20 4.48
C ASN A 46 -8.85 -5.19 3.67
N VAL A 47 -8.79 -5.68 2.44
CA VAL A 47 -9.96 -5.81 1.57
C VAL A 47 -10.08 -7.26 1.12
N THR A 48 -11.30 -7.78 1.17
CA THR A 48 -11.63 -9.13 0.71
C THR A 48 -12.76 -9.08 -0.31
N THR A 49 -12.66 -9.95 -1.32
CA THR A 49 -13.62 -10.10 -2.42
C THR A 49 -14.22 -11.51 -2.35
N PRO A 50 -15.32 -11.73 -1.58
CA PRO A 50 -15.85 -13.06 -1.37
C PRO A 50 -16.16 -13.79 -2.69
N GLY A 51 -15.69 -15.03 -2.83
CA GLY A 51 -15.83 -15.81 -4.06
C GLY A 51 -14.65 -15.69 -5.02
N HIS A 52 -13.68 -14.81 -4.75
CA HIS A 52 -12.44 -14.69 -5.51
C HIS A 52 -11.26 -15.09 -4.61
N PHE A 53 -10.40 -15.98 -5.12
CA PHE A 53 -9.19 -16.42 -4.41
C PHE A 53 -7.92 -15.69 -4.88
N ASP A 54 -7.95 -15.17 -6.11
CA ASP A 54 -6.90 -14.32 -6.66
C ASP A 54 -7.19 -12.84 -6.41
N VAL A 55 -6.15 -12.01 -6.49
CA VAL A 55 -6.28 -10.56 -6.39
C VAL A 55 -7.14 -10.06 -7.55
N ASP A 56 -8.26 -9.41 -7.24
CA ASP A 56 -9.10 -8.74 -8.23
C ASP A 56 -8.40 -7.45 -8.73
N PRO A 57 -7.99 -7.38 -10.00
CA PRO A 57 -7.30 -6.20 -10.53
C PRO A 57 -8.16 -4.94 -10.51
N THR A 58 -9.48 -5.08 -10.62
CA THR A 58 -10.43 -3.95 -10.56
C THR A 58 -10.39 -3.31 -9.18
N VAL A 59 -10.45 -4.14 -8.13
CA VAL A 59 -10.35 -3.69 -6.74
C VAL A 59 -8.97 -3.14 -6.42
N LEU A 60 -7.91 -3.81 -6.89
CA LEU A 60 -6.54 -3.34 -6.67
C LEU A 60 -6.31 -1.96 -7.31
N ASN A 61 -6.73 -1.76 -8.56
CA ASN A 61 -6.58 -0.47 -9.26
C ASN A 61 -7.49 0.62 -8.67
N ALA A 62 -8.60 0.23 -8.05
CA ALA A 62 -9.46 1.14 -7.28
C ALA A 62 -8.87 1.53 -5.91
N LEU A 63 -7.75 0.94 -5.49
CA LEU A 63 -7.07 1.30 -4.25
C LEU A 63 -5.67 1.86 -4.52
N GLU A 64 -4.85 1.17 -5.31
CA GLU A 64 -3.48 1.59 -5.61
C GLU A 64 -3.42 2.45 -6.88
N PRO A 65 -2.65 3.56 -6.88
CA PRO A 65 -1.79 4.07 -5.80
C PRO A 65 -2.51 4.98 -4.78
N TYR A 66 -3.78 5.30 -5.00
CA TYR A 66 -4.53 6.32 -4.26
C TYR A 66 -4.50 6.17 -2.73
N ILE A 67 -4.61 4.95 -2.22
CA ILE A 67 -4.54 4.68 -0.78
C ILE A 67 -3.20 5.14 -0.20
N PHE A 68 -2.10 4.95 -0.93
CA PHE A 68 -0.76 5.38 -0.52
C PHE A 68 -0.63 6.90 -0.59
N GLU A 69 -1.18 7.54 -1.62
CA GLU A 69 -1.22 9.00 -1.74
C GLU A 69 -1.98 9.64 -0.58
N CYS A 70 -3.11 9.04 -0.17
CA CYS A 70 -3.89 9.52 0.96
C CYS A 70 -3.11 9.43 2.27
N VAL A 71 -2.46 8.28 2.53
CA VAL A 71 -1.60 8.09 3.70
C VAL A 71 -0.46 9.11 3.72
N ILE A 72 0.24 9.31 2.60
CA ILE A 72 1.37 10.24 2.50
C ILE A 72 0.93 11.70 2.70
N ARG A 73 -0.21 12.10 2.12
CA ARG A 73 -0.79 13.45 2.28
C ARG A 73 -1.13 13.77 3.74
N LYS A 74 -1.44 12.75 4.54
CA LYS A 74 -1.69 12.87 6.00
C LYS A 74 -0.39 12.82 6.83
N GLY A 75 0.78 12.73 6.19
CA GLY A 75 2.07 12.57 6.87
C GLY A 75 2.29 11.18 7.47
N GLY A 76 1.52 10.18 7.04
CA GLY A 76 1.62 8.80 7.52
C GLY A 76 2.66 7.95 6.78
N SER A 77 2.84 6.71 7.24
CA SER A 77 3.68 5.71 6.58
C SER A 77 2.83 4.67 5.85
N ILE A 78 3.15 4.37 4.60
CA ILE A 78 2.49 3.31 3.80
C ILE A 78 2.86 1.89 4.28
N SER A 79 3.82 1.80 5.20
CA SER A 79 4.27 0.57 5.82
C SER A 79 4.77 0.88 7.23
N ALA A 80 3.90 0.79 8.23
CA ALA A 80 4.26 0.98 9.63
C ALA A 80 5.22 -0.12 10.13
N GLU A 81 4.93 -1.40 9.84
CA GLU A 81 5.66 -2.53 10.45
C GLU A 81 6.26 -3.52 9.45
N HIS A 82 5.56 -3.86 8.36
CA HIS A 82 5.93 -5.00 7.50
C HIS A 82 7.06 -4.73 6.50
N GLY A 83 7.54 -3.49 6.43
CA GLY A 83 8.45 -3.01 5.40
C GLY A 83 7.82 -2.95 4.00
N LEU A 84 8.60 -2.49 3.02
CA LEU A 84 8.13 -2.35 1.65
C LEU A 84 8.27 -3.66 0.85
N GLY A 85 9.47 -4.25 0.92
CA GLY A 85 9.82 -5.43 0.13
C GLY A 85 9.48 -5.29 -1.36
N GLN A 86 9.37 -6.42 -2.05
CA GLN A 86 9.01 -6.44 -3.47
C GLN A 86 7.57 -5.94 -3.73
N ALA A 87 6.69 -6.00 -2.73
CA ALA A 87 5.29 -5.59 -2.90
C ALA A 87 5.15 -4.07 -3.09
N LYS A 88 5.91 -3.28 -2.31
CA LYS A 88 5.73 -1.82 -2.23
C LYS A 88 6.94 -1.01 -2.67
N HIS A 89 8.07 -1.62 -3.05
CA HIS A 89 9.27 -0.86 -3.43
C HIS A 89 9.06 0.12 -4.59
N LYS A 90 8.12 -0.16 -5.51
CA LYS A 90 7.74 0.77 -6.59
C LYS A 90 7.26 2.13 -6.09
N TYR A 91 6.81 2.22 -4.84
CA TYR A 91 6.33 3.45 -4.20
C TYR A 91 7.40 4.20 -3.40
N LEU A 92 8.63 3.71 -3.33
CA LEU A 92 9.74 4.38 -2.62
C LEU A 92 9.90 5.87 -2.98
N PRO A 93 9.83 6.29 -4.26
CA PRO A 93 9.93 7.70 -4.62
C PRO A 93 8.80 8.59 -4.07
N MET A 94 7.67 8.00 -3.66
CA MET A 94 6.58 8.72 -3.02
C MET A 94 6.82 8.87 -1.50
N VAL A 95 7.61 7.98 -0.91
CA VAL A 95 7.82 7.90 0.55
C VAL A 95 9.08 8.64 1.00
N HIS A 96 10.14 8.60 0.19
CA HIS A 96 11.43 9.19 0.53
C HIS A 96 11.85 10.21 -0.53
N ASP A 97 12.46 11.29 -0.06
CA ASP A 97 13.03 12.29 -0.94
C ASP A 97 14.25 11.74 -1.70
N PRO A 98 14.66 12.37 -2.82
CA PRO A 98 15.78 11.89 -3.62
C PRO A 98 17.13 11.83 -2.89
N VAL A 99 17.35 12.63 -1.84
CA VAL A 99 18.60 12.59 -1.05
C VAL A 99 18.63 11.32 -0.21
N THR A 100 17.54 11.02 0.48
CA THR A 100 17.38 9.80 1.28
C THR A 100 17.55 8.56 0.42
N LEU A 101 16.91 8.51 -0.76
CA LEU A 101 17.05 7.38 -1.67
C LEU A 101 18.50 7.18 -2.13
N ARG A 102 19.20 8.26 -2.53
CA ARG A 102 20.62 8.17 -2.90
C ARG A 102 21.49 7.62 -1.77
N LEU A 103 21.25 8.07 -0.54
CA LEU A 103 21.99 7.57 0.63
C LEU A 103 21.76 6.07 0.85
N MET A 104 20.52 5.60 0.72
CA MET A 104 20.18 4.18 0.86
C MET A 104 20.89 3.34 -0.22
N HIS A 105 20.92 3.82 -1.47
CA HIS A 105 21.68 3.19 -2.55
C HIS A 105 23.18 3.13 -2.24
N SER A 106 23.79 4.22 -1.78
CA SER A 106 25.23 4.24 -1.44
C SER A 106 25.57 3.26 -0.32
N VAL A 107 24.73 3.14 0.70
CA VAL A 107 24.93 2.14 1.78
C VAL A 107 24.80 0.72 1.22
N LYS A 108 23.83 0.46 0.34
CA LYS A 108 23.63 -0.84 -0.28
C LYS A 108 24.83 -1.25 -1.15
N GLU A 109 25.36 -0.34 -1.96
CA GLU A 109 26.54 -0.57 -2.80
C GLU A 109 27.80 -0.83 -1.97
N MET A 110 27.99 -0.09 -0.87
CA MET A 110 29.12 -0.29 0.04
C MET A 110 29.11 -1.68 0.69
N LEU A 111 27.93 -2.17 1.09
CA LEU A 111 27.79 -3.45 1.80
C LEU A 111 27.68 -4.64 0.86
N ASP A 112 27.07 -4.47 -0.31
CA ASP A 112 26.81 -5.54 -1.28
C ASP A 112 27.13 -5.07 -2.72
N PRO A 113 28.41 -4.84 -3.04
CA PRO A 113 28.82 -4.37 -4.36
C PRO A 113 28.54 -5.37 -5.49
N ARG A 114 28.30 -6.65 -5.15
CA ARG A 114 27.92 -7.69 -6.12
C ARG A 114 26.41 -7.84 -6.29
N GLY A 115 25.60 -7.12 -5.50
CA GLY A 115 24.15 -7.16 -5.57
C GLY A 115 23.52 -8.53 -5.24
N ILE A 116 24.20 -9.39 -4.48
CA ILE A 116 23.73 -10.77 -4.21
C ILE A 116 22.84 -10.86 -2.97
N MET A 117 22.87 -9.85 -2.10
CA MET A 117 22.04 -9.82 -0.90
C MET A 117 20.64 -9.30 -1.26
N ASN A 118 19.75 -10.23 -1.56
CA ASN A 118 18.32 -9.98 -1.70
C ASN A 118 17.95 -9.03 -2.87
N PRO A 119 18.34 -9.36 -4.11
CA PRO A 119 18.20 -8.47 -5.27
C PRO A 119 16.73 -8.14 -5.56
N GLY A 120 16.48 -6.89 -5.98
CA GLY A 120 15.18 -6.44 -6.48
C GLY A 120 14.08 -6.29 -5.42
N LYS A 121 14.38 -6.48 -4.12
CA LYS A 121 13.35 -6.43 -3.08
C LYS A 121 13.12 -5.03 -2.53
N TYR A 122 14.10 -4.42 -1.87
CA TYR A 122 13.87 -3.15 -1.16
C TYR A 122 14.17 -1.94 -2.04
N LEU A 123 15.41 -1.80 -2.52
CA LEU A 123 15.76 -0.75 -3.48
C LEU A 123 15.59 -1.31 -4.90
N PRO A 124 14.90 -0.60 -5.81
CA PRO A 124 14.93 -0.92 -7.24
C PRO A 124 16.37 -0.92 -7.73
N GLN A 125 16.70 -1.75 -8.72
CA GLN A 125 17.99 -1.60 -9.41
C GLN A 125 17.99 -0.25 -10.15
N PRO A 126 19.12 0.47 -10.20
CA PRO A 126 19.26 1.65 -11.05
C PRO A 126 19.07 1.34 -12.54
#